data_AF-A0AAW9HYF4-F1
#
_entry.id   AF-A0AAW9HYF4-F1
#
_cell.length_a   1.000
_cell.length_b   1.000
_cell.length_c   1.000
_cell.angle_alpha   90.00
_cell.angle_beta   90.00
_cell.angle_gamma   90.00
#
_symmetry.space_group_name_H-M   'P 1'
#
loop_
_entity.id
_entity.type
_entity.pdbx_description
1 polymer ?
#
loop_
_entity_poly.entity_id
_entity_poly.type
_entity_poly.pdbx_seq_one_letter_code
_entity_poly.pdbx_strand_id
1 'polypeptide(L)'
;YTLVADQEKLSSLGLTAGQLAMKLSPVRERPVLTEVKIEDKTYNVYIETDSKTYKSIKEIENETVTSPLGIEVPIKDVAKVEKGTTPDSIMRIDGKMVVTVTADILSSDVGSASTNLETEVNKLELPDGVSVQF
;
A
#
# COMPACT_ATOMS: atom_id res chain seq x y z
N TYR A 1 0.20 5.82 -5.96
CA TYR A 1 0.94 6.91 -6.65
C TYR A 1 2.42 6.68 -6.49
N THR A 2 3.21 7.00 -7.50
CA THR A 2 4.68 6.96 -7.43
C THR A 2 5.18 8.40 -7.30
N LEU A 3 6.05 8.65 -6.33
CA LEU A 3 6.70 9.95 -6.16
C LEU A 3 8.13 9.86 -6.67
N VAL A 4 8.44 10.69 -7.67
CA VAL A 4 9.79 10.83 -8.23
C VAL A 4 10.38 12.11 -7.67
N ALA A 5 11.25 11.98 -6.67
CA ALA A 5 11.90 13.10 -6.00
C ALA A 5 13.01 13.71 -6.86
N ASP A 6 13.05 15.04 -6.94
CA ASP A 6 14.13 15.80 -7.57
C ASP A 6 15.24 16.06 -6.53
N GLN A 7 16.28 15.24 -6.58
CA GLN A 7 17.35 15.27 -5.58
C GLN A 7 18.13 16.58 -5.56
N GLU A 8 18.32 17.23 -6.70
CA GLU A 8 19.07 18.49 -6.79
C GLU A 8 18.28 19.61 -6.09
N LYS A 9 16.98 19.72 -6.39
CA LYS A 9 16.11 20.72 -5.74
C LYS A 9 15.96 20.48 -4.25
N LEU A 10 15.77 19.23 -3.84
CA LEU A 10 15.70 18.88 -2.43
C LEU A 10 16.98 19.28 -1.69
N SER A 11 18.14 18.96 -2.27
CA SER A 11 19.44 19.28 -1.67
C SER A 11 19.66 20.79 -1.53
N SER A 12 19.23 21.58 -2.52
CA SER A 12 19.31 23.05 -2.46
C SER A 12 18.48 23.66 -1.32
N LEU A 13 17.45 22.95 -0.85
CA LEU A 13 16.55 23.35 0.23
C LEU A 13 16.88 22.64 1.54
N GLY A 14 17.97 21.87 1.60
CA GLY A 14 18.35 21.08 2.78
C GLY A 14 17.37 19.94 3.09
N LEU A 15 16.57 19.54 2.11
CA LEU A 15 15.57 18.47 2.21
C LEU A 15 16.10 17.15 1.67
N THR A 16 15.51 16.06 2.14
CA THR A 16 15.80 14.70 1.67
C THR A 16 14.53 14.01 1.19
N ALA A 17 14.67 13.03 0.29
CA ALA A 17 13.55 12.22 -0.15
C ALA A 17 12.86 11.49 1.02
N GLY A 18 13.62 11.13 2.07
CA GLY A 18 13.07 10.52 3.28
C GLY A 18 12.12 11.43 4.03
N GLN A 19 12.39 12.74 4.11
CA GLN A 19 11.49 13.70 4.75
C GLN A 19 10.18 13.86 3.96
N LEU A 20 10.24 13.87 2.63
CA LEU A 20 9.04 13.85 1.78
C LEU A 20 8.22 12.57 2.02
N ALA A 21 8.89 11.42 2.05
CA ALA A 21 8.23 10.13 2.30
C ALA A 21 7.55 10.09 3.68
N MET A 22 8.20 10.61 4.72
CA MET A 22 7.61 10.68 6.07
C MET A 22 6.38 11.59 6.13
N LYS A 23 6.42 12.75 5.46
CA LYS A 23 5.29 13.69 5.43
C LYS A 23 4.07 13.13 4.69
N LEU A 24 4.31 12.39 3.62
CA LEU A 24 3.26 11.80 2.78
C LEU A 24 2.84 10.40 3.22
N SER A 25 3.59 9.76 4.12
CA SER A 25 3.23 8.44 4.62
C SER A 25 1.88 8.53 5.34
N PRO A 26 0.93 7.63 5.03
CA PRO A 26 -0.28 7.55 5.82
C PRO A 26 0.06 7.22 7.27
N VAL A 27 -0.73 7.74 8.20
CA VAL A 27 -0.70 7.33 9.61
C VAL A 27 -1.17 5.88 9.67
N ARG A 28 -0.22 4.94 9.74
CA ARG A 28 -0.52 3.49 9.74
C ARG A 28 -0.98 3.00 11.11
N GLU A 29 -0.41 3.58 12.16
CA GLU A 29 -0.73 3.25 13.55
C GLU A 29 -1.20 4.52 14.25
N ARG A 30 -2.35 4.43 14.93
CA ARG A 30 -2.81 5.53 15.79
C ARG A 30 -1.91 5.56 17.02
N PRO A 31 -1.20 6.68 17.28
CA PRO A 31 -0.37 6.76 18.46
C PRO A 31 -1.24 6.61 19.72
N VAL A 32 -0.87 5.68 20.60
CA VAL A 32 -1.46 5.55 21.94
C VAL A 32 -0.93 6.71 22.77
N LEU A 33 -1.83 7.56 23.26
CA LEU A 33 -1.47 8.69 24.12
C LEU A 33 -1.16 8.23 25.53
N THR A 34 -2.02 7.37 26.08
CA THR A 34 -1.88 6.83 27.43
C THR A 34 -2.71 5.57 27.57
N GLU A 35 -2.47 4.83 28.65
CA GLU A 35 -3.24 3.65 29.05
C GLU A 35 -3.98 3.95 30.35
N VAL A 36 -5.27 3.58 30.41
CA VAL A 36 -6.10 3.73 31.61
C VAL A 36 -6.51 2.35 32.09
N LYS A 37 -6.26 2.04 33.36
CA LYS A 37 -6.68 0.77 33.98
C LYS A 37 -8.00 0.96 34.72
N ILE A 38 -9.04 0.22 34.32
CA ILE A 38 -10.36 0.21 34.97
C ILE A 38 -10.76 -1.25 35.21
N GLU A 39 -11.03 -1.62 36.46
CA GLU A 39 -11.55 -2.95 36.84
C GLU A 39 -10.77 -4.12 36.21
N ASP A 40 -9.43 -4.08 36.34
CA ASP A 40 -8.47 -5.04 35.77
C ASP A 40 -8.41 -5.14 34.23
N LYS A 41 -9.01 -4.18 33.51
CA LYS A 41 -8.83 -4.02 32.06
C LYS A 41 -8.00 -2.78 31.76
N THR A 42 -7.04 -2.91 30.85
CA THR A 42 -6.27 -1.78 30.30
C THR A 42 -6.93 -1.28 29.03
N TYR A 43 -7.16 0.03 28.96
CA TYR A 43 -7.73 0.70 27.81
C TYR A 43 -6.71 1.67 27.22
N ASN A 44 -6.43 1.53 25.93
CA ASN A 44 -5.60 2.47 25.20
C ASN A 44 -6.44 3.72 24.88
N VAL A 45 -5.94 4.89 25.29
CA VAL A 45 -6.48 6.18 24.90
C VAL A 45 -5.72 6.67 23.68
N TYR A 46 -6.46 6.93 22.60
CA TYR A 46 -5.90 7.45 21.35
C TYR A 46 -6.23 8.93 21.22
N ILE A 47 -5.33 9.70 20.60
CA ILE A 47 -5.70 11.01 20.07
C ILE A 47 -6.45 10.80 18.77
N GLU A 48 -7.63 11.41 18.66
CA GLU A 48 -8.31 11.55 17.39
C GLU A 48 -7.53 12.57 16.54
N THR A 49 -6.69 12.07 15.65
CA THR A 49 -6.03 12.88 14.64
C THR A 49 -6.70 12.60 13.31
N ASP A 50 -7.07 13.65 12.58
CA ASP A 50 -7.58 13.51 11.22
C ASP A 50 -6.51 12.81 10.39
N SER A 51 -6.78 11.56 10.00
CA SER A 51 -5.89 10.85 9.08
C SER A 51 -5.95 11.57 7.75
N LYS A 52 -4.97 12.46 7.48
CA LYS A 52 -4.81 13.10 6.19
C LYS A 52 -4.73 12.02 5.12
N THR A 53 -5.81 11.91 4.36
CA THR A 53 -5.94 10.96 3.26
C THR A 53 -5.97 11.77 1.98
N TYR A 54 -4.99 11.56 1.12
CA TYR A 54 -4.92 12.26 -0.16
C TYR A 54 -5.83 11.58 -1.17
N LYS A 55 -6.91 12.24 -1.57
CA LYS A 55 -7.91 11.71 -2.52
C LYS A 55 -7.51 11.97 -3.97
N SER A 56 -6.58 12.88 -4.22
CA SER A 56 -6.15 13.25 -5.57
C SER A 56 -4.65 13.58 -5.65
N ILE A 57 -4.10 13.46 -6.87
CA ILE A 57 -2.71 13.88 -7.16
C ILE A 57 -2.50 15.35 -6.81
N LYS A 58 -3.49 16.20 -7.09
CA LYS A 58 -3.44 17.63 -6.79
C LYS A 58 -3.33 17.92 -5.28
N GLU A 59 -3.93 17.09 -4.43
CA GLU A 59 -3.77 17.23 -2.99
C GLU A 59 -2.34 16.91 -2.55
N ILE A 60 -1.72 15.88 -3.13
CA ILE A 60 -0.32 15.53 -2.86
C ILE A 60 0.61 16.64 -3.38
N GLU A 61 0.38 17.13 -4.60
CA GLU A 61 1.19 18.17 -5.24
C GLU A 61 1.17 19.51 -4.49
N ASN A 62 0.04 19.86 -3.88
CA ASN A 62 -0.14 21.10 -3.13
C ASN A 62 0.22 20.98 -1.64
N GLU A 63 0.45 19.78 -1.11
CA GLU A 63 0.92 19.62 0.26
C GLU A 63 2.33 20.24 0.39
N THR A 64 2.59 20.87 1.54
CA THR A 64 3.86 21.55 1.80
C THR A 64 4.73 20.78 2.78
N VAL A 65 6.04 20.82 2.53
CA VAL A 65 7.08 20.32 3.43
C VAL A 65 7.88 21.52 3.91
N THR A 66 8.04 21.64 5.22
CA THR A 66 8.90 22.67 5.82
C THR A 66 10.35 22.21 5.75
N SER A 67 11.19 22.98 5.08
CA SER A 67 12.65 22.78 5.09
C SER A 67 13.24 23.05 6.47
N PRO A 68 14.43 22.50 6.78
CA PRO A 68 15.18 22.87 7.99
C PRO A 68 15.49 24.36 8.11
N LEU A 69 15.40 25.09 6.99
CA LEU A 69 15.59 26.54 6.89
C LEU A 69 14.30 27.33 7.20
N GLY A 70 13.19 26.66 7.53
CA GLY A 70 11.89 27.27 7.83
C GLY A 70 11.06 27.65 6.60
N ILE A 71 11.55 27.36 5.39
CA ILE A 71 10.85 27.64 4.14
C ILE A 71 9.84 26.53 3.88
N GLU A 72 8.58 26.88 3.63
CA GLU A 72 7.56 25.95 3.15
C GLU A 72 7.70 25.73 1.65
N VAL A 73 7.79 24.46 1.26
CA VAL A 73 8.03 24.06 -0.13
C VAL A 73 6.90 23.11 -0.54
N PRO A 74 6.11 23.44 -1.59
CA PRO A 74 5.09 22.54 -2.07
C PRO A 74 5.72 21.34 -2.79
N ILE A 75 5.12 20.17 -2.66
CA ILE A 75 5.71 18.92 -3.15
C ILE A 75 5.90 18.94 -4.67
N LYS A 76 5.01 19.59 -5.42
CA LYS A 76 5.15 19.77 -6.89
C LYS A 76 6.46 20.44 -7.33
N ASP A 77 7.07 21.25 -6.48
CA ASP A 77 8.31 21.97 -6.83
C ASP A 77 9.54 21.06 -6.71
N VAL A 78 9.45 20.03 -5.86
CA VAL A 78 10.57 19.15 -5.46
C VAL A 78 10.35 17.66 -5.80
N ALA A 79 9.17 17.28 -6.29
CA ALA A 79 8.86 15.93 -6.70
C ALA A 79 7.76 15.91 -7.77
N LYS A 80 7.85 14.93 -8.66
CA LYS A 80 6.80 14.62 -9.63
C LYS A 80 5.94 13.48 -9.10
N VAL A 81 4.62 13.66 -9.12
CA VAL A 81 3.67 12.64 -8.69
C VAL A 81 3.07 11.96 -9.92
N GLU A 82 3.31 10.66 -10.06
CA GLU A 82 2.83 9.86 -11.18
C GLU A 82 1.80 8.82 -10.71
N LYS A 83 0.86 8.48 -11.59
CA LYS A 83 -0.04 7.34 -11.37
C LYS A 83 0.75 6.06 -11.58
N GLY A 84 1.16 5.43 -10.49
CA GLY A 84 1.64 4.06 -10.48
C GLY A 84 0.52 3.11 -10.09
N THR A 85 0.41 1.98 -10.80
CA THR A 85 -0.38 0.83 -10.38
C THR A 85 0.48 -0.02 -9.45
N THR A 86 0.08 -0.15 -8.19
CA THR A 86 0.73 -1.03 -7.22
C THR A 86 -0.25 -2.09 -6.77
N PRO A 87 0.15 -3.36 -6.58
CA PRO A 87 -0.73 -4.37 -6.02
C PRO A 87 -1.23 -3.95 -4.64
N ASP A 88 -2.54 -4.02 -4.41
CA ASP A 88 -3.14 -3.68 -3.11
C ASP A 88 -2.71 -4.66 -2.00
N SER A 89 -2.45 -5.92 -2.38
CA SER A 89 -1.93 -6.95 -1.50
C SER A 89 -0.98 -7.87 -2.27
N ILE A 90 0.09 -8.32 -1.62
CA ILE A 90 0.96 -9.36 -2.15
C ILE A 90 0.83 -10.58 -1.25
N MET A 91 0.05 -11.56 -1.70
CA MET A 91 -0.02 -12.85 -1.04
C MET A 91 1.20 -13.69 -1.40
N ARG A 92 1.80 -14.32 -0.39
CA ARG A 92 2.90 -15.25 -0.56
C ARG A 92 2.66 -16.53 0.22
N ILE A 93 2.97 -17.66 -0.40
CA ILE A 93 3.07 -18.97 0.24
C ILE A 93 4.49 -19.47 -0.01
N ASP A 94 5.20 -19.85 1.06
CA ASP A 94 6.62 -20.27 1.02
C ASP A 94 7.54 -19.32 0.24
N GLY A 95 7.29 -18.01 0.38
CA GLY A 95 8.05 -16.95 -0.28
C GLY A 95 7.71 -16.72 -1.76
N LYS A 96 6.87 -17.55 -2.37
CA LYS A 96 6.40 -17.39 -3.76
C LYS A 96 5.14 -16.55 -3.80
N MET A 97 5.05 -15.64 -4.77
CA MET A 97 3.84 -14.83 -4.98
C MET A 97 2.72 -15.71 -5.50
N VAL A 98 1.55 -15.64 -4.87
CA VAL A 98 0.38 -16.46 -5.24
C VAL A 98 -0.84 -15.59 -5.48
N VAL A 99 -1.73 -16.06 -6.34
CA VAL A 99 -3.07 -15.51 -6.53
C VAL A 99 -4.06 -16.64 -6.26
N THR A 100 -5.00 -16.43 -5.35
CA THR A 100 -6.05 -17.41 -5.05
C THR A 100 -7.26 -17.14 -5.92
N VAL A 101 -7.69 -18.15 -6.68
CA VAL A 101 -8.95 -18.13 -7.44
C VAL A 101 -9.90 -19.09 -6.76
N THR A 102 -11.05 -18.58 -6.32
CA THR A 102 -12.10 -19.38 -5.70
C THR A 102 -13.28 -19.51 -6.65
N ALA A 103 -13.82 -20.72 -6.79
CA ALA A 103 -15.01 -21.00 -7.58
C ALA A 103 -15.94 -21.94 -6.83
N ASP A 104 -17.24 -21.68 -6.91
CA ASP A 104 -18.27 -22.54 -6.33
C ASP A 104 -18.73 -23.58 -7.35
N ILE A 105 -18.84 -24.84 -6.91
CA ILE A 105 -19.36 -25.93 -7.75
C ILE A 105 -20.88 -25.94 -7.63
N LEU A 106 -21.56 -25.69 -8.76
CA LEU A 106 -23.03 -25.73 -8.84
C LEU A 106 -23.59 -27.15 -9.13
N SER A 107 -22.72 -28.10 -9.46
CA SER A 107 -23.07 -29.49 -9.77
C SER A 107 -23.10 -30.35 -8.51
N SER A 108 -23.93 -31.40 -8.50
CA SER A 108 -23.91 -32.43 -7.44
C SER A 108 -22.70 -33.36 -7.53
N ASP A 109 -22.04 -33.42 -8.69
CA ASP A 109 -20.82 -34.22 -8.90
C ASP A 109 -19.57 -33.35 -8.83
N VAL A 110 -18.99 -33.29 -7.64
CA VAL A 110 -17.76 -32.55 -7.32
C VAL A 110 -16.54 -33.17 -8.02
N GLY A 111 -16.47 -34.50 -8.11
CA GLY A 111 -15.31 -35.19 -8.67
C GLY A 111 -15.15 -34.93 -10.17
N SER A 112 -16.25 -35.03 -10.92
CA SER A 112 -16.26 -34.69 -12.35
C SER A 112 -15.99 -33.20 -12.58
N ALA A 113 -16.53 -32.31 -11.74
CA ALA A 113 -16.29 -30.88 -11.84
C ALA A 113 -14.80 -30.51 -11.65
N SER A 114 -14.14 -31.07 -10.62
CA SER A 114 -12.71 -30.85 -10.38
C SER A 114 -11.83 -31.38 -11.51
N THR A 115 -12.14 -32.57 -12.03
CA THR A 115 -11.36 -33.19 -13.13
C THR A 115 -11.47 -32.38 -14.43
N ASN A 116 -12.67 -31.89 -14.73
CA ASN A 116 -12.90 -31.04 -15.90
C ASN A 116 -12.16 -29.70 -15.77
N LEU A 117 -12.19 -29.09 -14.58
CA LEU A 117 -11.47 -27.85 -14.31
C LEU A 117 -9.95 -28.03 -14.47
N GLU A 118 -9.39 -29.10 -13.90
CA GLU A 118 -7.97 -29.45 -14.07
C GLU A 118 -7.61 -29.64 -15.55
N THR A 119 -8.47 -30.31 -16.32
CA THR A 119 -8.28 -30.53 -17.76
C THR A 119 -8.25 -29.23 -18.55
N GLU A 120 -9.15 -28.29 -18.27
CA GLU A 120 -9.19 -26.99 -18.96
C GLU A 120 -8.02 -26.09 -18.55
N VAL A 121 -7.64 -26.10 -17.26
CA VAL A 121 -6.49 -25.32 -16.77
C VAL A 121 -5.18 -25.83 -17.37
N ASN A 122 -5.01 -27.14 -17.49
CA ASN A 122 -3.80 -27.73 -18.08
C ASN A 122 -3.65 -27.44 -19.59
N LYS A 123 -4.71 -26.98 -20.27
CA LYS A 123 -4.63 -26.53 -21.67
C LYS A 123 -4.18 -25.09 -21.82
N LEU A 124 -4.12 -24.32 -20.72
CA LEU A 124 -3.72 -22.92 -20.77
C LEU A 124 -2.20 -22.82 -20.98
N GLU A 125 -1.80 -21.95 -21.90
CA GLU A 125 -0.39 -21.57 -22.05
C GLU A 125 -0.04 -20.58 -20.95
N LEU A 126 0.64 -21.08 -19.92
CA LEU A 126 1.10 -20.26 -18.80
C LEU A 126 2.42 -19.56 -19.16
N PRO A 127 2.60 -18.28 -18.77
CA PRO A 127 3.89 -17.60 -18.91
C PRO A 127 4.99 -18.30 -18.10
N ASP A 128 6.24 -18.08 -18.52
CA ASP A 128 7.41 -18.61 -17.81
C ASP A 128 7.40 -18.21 -16.32
N GLY A 129 7.57 -19.21 -15.45
CA GLY A 129 7.62 -19.03 -14.00
C GLY A 129 6.26 -19.04 -13.29
N VAL A 130 5.15 -19.29 -14.00
CA VAL A 130 3.81 -19.46 -13.43
C VAL A 130 3.46 -20.94 -13.31
N SER A 131 2.97 -21.36 -12.14
CA SER A 131 2.46 -22.71 -11.90
C SER A 131 1.12 -22.65 -11.19
N VAL A 132 0.19 -23.52 -11.56
CA VAL A 132 -1.11 -23.67 -10.88
C VAL A 132 -1.05 -24.88 -9.93
N GLN A 133 -1.62 -24.73 -8.73
CA GLN A 133 -1.83 -25.81 -7.77
C GLN A 133 -3.31 -25.78 -7.35
N PHE A 134 -3.90 -26.97 -7.19
CA PHE A 134 -5.30 -27.18 -6.81
C PHE A 134 -5.41 -27.60 -5.35
#